data_AF-A0A0B6Y250-F1
#
_entry.id   AF-A0A0B6Y250-F1
#
_cell.length_a   1.000
_cell.length_b   1.000
_cell.length_c   1.000
_cell.angle_alpha   90.00
_cell.angle_beta   90.00
_cell.angle_gamma   90.00
#
_symmetry.space_group_name_H-M   'P 1'
#
loop_
_entity.id
_entity.type
_entity.pdbx_description
1 polymer ?
#
loop_
_entity_poly.entity_id
_entity_poly.type
_entity_poly.pdbx_seq_one_letter_code
_entity_poly.pdbx_strand_id
1 'polypeptide(L)'
;DLVQSPRQFILQLLLKAYLPFWVTSSQARGSTQKLLSQCSQYFELRCRLLEHMSMTEQKRLGLDTESMLEDEVAWLSNFVPSRHADLNQTDNTLLAGHLKLIRTLLTCEGTNKVEHGAEIVSDLLHDFLFPASKLMLDSINQPTQDSNLTEFNPKCSNSESRVAAYELLAELGNKCLANLKLICKELLLMHHQLADNTKEWEYMPPVDGRAACGYVGLKNGGATCYMNSVLQQLYMTPGIPEAVLSVDEDPPDEESVFYQIQQMFGHLMESRLQAHEPEKFWQVFKLWGHTVNIREQQDSFDFFQAVLDQIDEHMKVIGKEEIFKKKFQGIFSDQKICKDCPHRYEREEAFIALNLTVKNATLQDSLD
;
A
#
# COMPACT_ATOMS: atom_id res chain seq x y z
N ASP A 1 36.89 -32.22 32.78
CA ASP A 1 36.65 -31.63 31.46
C ASP A 1 35.40 -32.21 30.81
N LEU A 2 34.24 -31.61 31.10
CA LEU A 2 33.00 -31.91 30.39
C LEU A 2 33.12 -31.31 29.01
N VAL A 3 33.21 -32.15 27.99
CA VAL A 3 33.17 -31.73 26.58
C VAL A 3 31.87 -30.96 26.38
N GLN A 4 31.94 -29.63 26.30
CA GLN A 4 30.81 -28.80 25.88
C GLN A 4 30.34 -29.33 24.54
N SER A 5 29.07 -29.74 24.45
CA SER A 5 28.54 -30.16 23.15
C SER A 5 28.65 -28.97 22.18
N PRO A 6 28.95 -29.19 20.91
CA PRO A 6 29.07 -28.11 19.93
C PRO A 6 27.85 -27.18 19.92
N ARG A 7 26.64 -27.72 20.14
CA ARG A 7 25.40 -26.97 20.31
C ARG A 7 25.49 -25.93 21.43
N GLN A 8 26.00 -26.31 22.60
CA GLN A 8 26.12 -25.43 23.77
C GLN A 8 27.17 -24.33 23.55
N PHE A 9 28.31 -24.68 22.97
CA PHE A 9 29.37 -23.71 22.67
C PHE A 9 28.88 -22.64 21.70
N ILE A 10 28.24 -23.06 20.60
CA ILE A 10 27.70 -22.14 19.59
C ILE A 10 26.61 -21.26 20.21
N LEU A 11 25.69 -21.82 21.00
CA LEU A 11 24.62 -21.04 21.64
C LEU A 11 25.18 -19.99 22.61
N GLN A 12 26.17 -20.34 23.43
CA GLN A 12 26.83 -19.38 24.33
C GLN A 12 27.55 -18.27 23.57
N LEU A 13 28.16 -18.60 22.43
CA LEU A 13 28.82 -17.61 21.57
C LEU A 13 27.81 -16.64 20.94
N LEU A 14 26.67 -17.15 20.46
CA LEU A 14 25.62 -16.34 19.85
C LEU A 14 24.90 -15.42 20.83
N LEU A 15 24.71 -15.86 22.08
CA LEU A 15 24.06 -15.05 23.13
C LEU A 15 24.97 -13.95 23.67
N LYS A 16 26.30 -14.14 23.62
CA LYS A 16 27.28 -13.12 24.00
C LYS A 16 27.67 -12.19 22.85
N ALA A 17 27.15 -12.43 21.65
CA ALA A 17 27.43 -11.58 20.50
C ALA A 17 26.73 -10.23 20.66
N TYR A 18 27.50 -9.15 20.66
CA TYR A 18 26.97 -7.78 20.69
C TYR A 18 26.47 -7.40 19.29
N LEU A 19 25.24 -7.79 18.99
CA LEU A 19 24.57 -7.48 17.73
C LEU A 19 23.50 -6.41 17.97
N PRO A 20 23.44 -5.36 17.13
CA PRO A 20 22.50 -4.24 17.25
C PRO A 20 21.10 -4.59 16.71
N PHE A 21 20.61 -5.81 16.97
CA PHE A 21 19.30 -6.29 16.51
C PHE A 21 18.17 -5.85 17.43
N TRP A 22 18.43 -5.68 18.73
CA TRP A 22 17.44 -5.28 19.74
C TRP A 22 17.18 -3.76 19.83
N VAL A 23 17.47 -3.00 18.76
CA VAL A 23 17.21 -1.55 18.72
C VAL A 23 15.80 -1.28 18.20
N THR A 24 14.88 -0.90 19.09
CA THR A 24 13.44 -0.74 18.83
C THR A 24 13.10 0.46 17.95
N SER A 25 13.91 1.52 17.93
CA SER A 25 13.66 2.75 17.15
C SER A 25 14.46 2.81 15.84
N SER A 26 13.78 3.13 14.74
CA SER A 26 14.36 3.28 13.40
C SER A 26 15.43 4.39 13.30
N GLN A 27 15.30 5.47 14.08
CA GLN A 27 16.26 6.59 14.06
C GLN A 27 17.66 6.20 14.56
N ALA A 28 17.76 5.20 15.43
CA ALA A 28 19.03 4.72 15.98
C ALA A 28 19.72 3.64 15.10
N ARG A 29 19.07 3.18 14.02
CA ARG A 29 19.57 2.07 13.16
C ARG A 29 20.53 2.51 12.04
N GLY A 30 20.78 3.82 11.90
CA GLY A 30 21.44 4.50 10.76
C GLY A 30 22.55 3.74 10.02
N SER A 31 23.72 3.53 10.64
CA SER A 31 24.90 2.90 10.00
C SER A 31 24.87 1.37 9.97
N THR A 32 23.86 0.76 10.60
CA THR A 32 23.80 -0.68 10.86
C THR A 32 22.87 -1.44 9.92
N GLN A 33 22.21 -0.74 8.99
CA GLN A 33 21.16 -1.29 8.13
C GLN A 33 21.60 -2.49 7.29
N LYS A 34 22.86 -2.53 6.82
CA LYS A 34 23.38 -3.70 6.11
C LYS A 34 23.39 -4.97 6.98
N LEU A 35 23.73 -4.86 8.26
CA LEU A 35 23.71 -5.99 9.20
C LEU A 35 22.27 -6.44 9.48
N LEU A 36 21.34 -5.49 9.58
CA LEU A 36 19.92 -5.80 9.78
C LEU A 36 19.33 -6.55 8.58
N SER A 37 19.69 -6.17 7.35
CA SER A 37 19.23 -6.89 6.15
C SER A 37 19.72 -8.35 6.07
N GLN A 38 20.73 -8.72 6.85
CA GLN A 38 21.34 -10.04 6.89
C GLN A 38 21.05 -10.80 8.19
N CYS A 39 20.14 -10.30 9.03
CA CYS A 39 19.86 -10.90 10.35
C CYS A 39 19.10 -12.24 10.26
N SER A 40 18.49 -12.56 9.12
CA SER A 40 17.64 -13.76 8.94
C SER A 40 18.37 -15.05 9.31
N GLN A 41 19.61 -15.23 8.85
CA GLN A 41 20.43 -16.41 9.13
C GLN A 41 20.81 -16.51 10.61
N TYR A 42 21.05 -15.37 11.28
CA TYR A 42 21.33 -15.34 12.71
C TYR A 42 20.11 -15.80 13.52
N PHE A 43 18.93 -15.25 13.23
CA PHE A 43 17.70 -15.66 13.90
C PHE A 43 17.36 -17.11 13.62
N GLU A 44 17.53 -17.59 12.38
CA GLU A 44 17.29 -18.99 12.03
C GLU A 44 18.18 -19.95 12.83
N LEU A 45 19.49 -19.67 12.89
CA LEU A 45 20.42 -20.47 13.68
C LEU A 45 20.07 -20.44 15.18
N ARG A 46 19.77 -19.25 15.72
CA ARG A 46 19.39 -19.09 17.12
C ARG A 46 18.08 -19.84 17.44
N CYS A 47 17.09 -19.77 16.56
CA CYS A 47 15.84 -20.52 16.72
C CYS A 47 16.11 -22.03 16.78
N ARG A 48 16.83 -22.58 15.80
CA ARG A 48 17.15 -24.03 15.77
C ARG A 48 17.93 -24.51 17.00
N LEU A 49 18.75 -23.66 17.61
CA LEU A 49 19.52 -24.02 18.81
C LEU A 49 18.66 -23.97 20.08
N LEU A 50 17.66 -23.09 20.15
CA LEU A 50 16.77 -22.91 21.30
C LEU A 50 15.50 -23.77 21.26
N GLU A 51 15.13 -24.28 20.08
CA GLU A 51 13.92 -25.06 19.87
C GLU A 51 13.80 -26.26 20.84
N HIS A 52 12.61 -26.39 21.45
CA HIS A 52 12.25 -27.47 22.39
C HIS A 52 13.24 -27.72 23.54
N MET A 53 13.89 -26.68 24.06
CA MET A 53 14.77 -26.84 25.23
C MET A 53 13.97 -27.24 26.47
N SER A 54 14.43 -28.30 27.14
CA SER A 54 13.87 -28.72 28.42
C SER A 54 14.40 -27.87 29.58
N MET A 55 13.69 -27.89 30.71
CA MET A 55 14.12 -27.21 31.94
C MET A 55 15.51 -27.64 32.44
N THR A 56 15.89 -28.91 32.20
CA THR A 56 17.22 -29.43 32.58
C THR A 56 18.32 -28.85 31.70
N GLU A 57 18.05 -28.64 30.41
CA GLU A 57 19.01 -28.04 29.49
C GLU A 57 19.19 -26.55 29.73
N GLN A 58 18.11 -25.83 30.03
CA GLN A 58 18.13 -24.41 30.40
C GLN A 58 19.00 -24.18 31.64
N LYS A 59 18.78 -24.96 32.71
CA LYS A 59 19.59 -24.87 33.95
C LYS A 59 21.07 -25.18 33.73
N ARG A 60 21.37 -26.18 32.88
CA ARG A 60 22.76 -26.53 32.54
C ARG A 60 23.47 -25.44 31.74
N LEU A 61 22.72 -24.67 30.96
CA LEU A 61 23.22 -23.59 30.13
C LEU A 61 23.21 -22.23 30.84
N GLY A 62 22.54 -22.12 31.99
CA GLY A 62 22.32 -20.86 32.70
C GLY A 62 21.41 -19.91 31.91
N LEU A 63 20.44 -20.45 31.18
CA LEU A 63 19.51 -19.69 30.36
C LEU A 63 18.16 -19.60 31.05
N ASP A 64 17.56 -18.42 30.98
CA ASP A 64 16.20 -18.16 31.40
C ASP A 64 15.37 -17.82 30.15
N THR A 65 14.64 -18.82 29.64
CA THR A 65 13.82 -18.63 28.44
C THR A 65 12.61 -17.75 28.68
N GLU A 66 12.18 -17.59 29.94
CA GLU A 66 11.05 -16.73 30.32
C GLU A 66 11.48 -15.27 30.29
N SER A 67 12.59 -14.91 30.94
CA SER A 67 13.16 -13.56 30.83
C SER A 67 13.51 -13.20 29.39
N MET A 68 14.04 -14.14 28.59
CA MET A 68 14.28 -13.90 27.16
C MET A 68 12.99 -13.65 26.38
N LEU A 69 11.87 -14.28 26.77
CA LEU A 69 10.58 -14.04 26.12
C LEU A 69 10.05 -12.65 26.49
N GLU A 70 10.15 -12.24 27.76
CA GLU A 70 9.76 -10.91 28.22
C GLU A 70 10.51 -9.80 27.48
N ASP A 71 11.83 -9.95 27.30
CA ASP A 71 12.66 -9.00 26.54
C ASP A 71 12.18 -8.86 25.09
N GLU A 72 11.82 -9.98 24.45
CA GLU A 72 11.35 -9.99 23.06
C GLU A 72 9.94 -9.41 22.92
N VAL A 73 9.04 -9.68 23.88
CA VAL A 73 7.70 -9.05 23.92
C VAL A 73 7.84 -7.55 24.13
N ALA A 74 8.66 -7.11 25.08
CA ALA A 74 8.93 -5.70 25.31
C ALA A 74 9.54 -5.02 24.07
N TRP A 75 10.41 -5.70 23.34
CA TRP A 75 10.93 -5.19 22.06
C TRP A 75 9.80 -5.03 21.03
N LEU A 76 8.90 -6.00 20.93
CA LEU A 76 7.81 -6.04 19.96
C LEU A 76 6.79 -4.92 20.21
N SER A 77 6.38 -4.70 21.46
CA SER A 77 5.45 -3.62 21.84
C SER A 77 6.05 -2.23 21.55
N ASN A 78 7.37 -2.08 21.71
CA ASN A 78 8.08 -0.82 21.45
C ASN A 78 8.58 -0.66 20.00
N PHE A 79 8.33 -1.64 19.11
CA PHE A 79 8.83 -1.58 17.75
C PHE A 79 8.11 -0.50 16.93
N VAL A 80 8.90 0.44 16.39
CA VAL A 80 8.44 1.49 15.47
C VAL A 80 9.05 1.27 14.09
N PRO A 81 8.23 1.07 13.03
CA PRO A 81 8.72 0.94 11.68
C PRO A 81 9.29 2.27 11.15
N SER A 82 10.18 2.19 10.18
CA SER A 82 10.73 3.35 9.49
C SER A 82 9.69 4.01 8.59
N ARG A 83 9.71 5.35 8.52
CA ARG A 83 8.82 6.12 7.62
C ARG A 83 9.31 6.15 6.17
N HIS A 84 10.54 5.71 5.91
CA HIS A 84 11.14 5.69 4.58
C HIS A 84 10.88 4.34 3.88
N ALA A 85 10.31 4.38 2.67
CA ALA A 85 9.97 3.19 1.90
C ALA A 85 11.16 2.24 1.67
N ASP A 86 12.36 2.79 1.49
CA ASP A 86 13.60 2.02 1.25
C ASP A 86 14.01 1.15 2.46
N LEU A 87 13.55 1.51 3.65
CA LEU A 87 13.89 0.83 4.90
C LEU A 87 12.87 -0.23 5.32
N ASN A 88 11.69 -0.23 4.67
CA ASN A 88 10.63 -1.18 4.98
C ASN A 88 11.08 -2.62 4.84
N GLN A 89 11.87 -2.95 3.81
CA GLN A 89 12.33 -4.33 3.59
C GLN A 89 13.23 -4.81 4.74
N THR A 90 14.14 -3.96 5.19
CA THR A 90 15.06 -4.26 6.30
C THR A 90 14.30 -4.42 7.61
N ASP A 91 13.35 -3.53 7.88
CA ASP A 91 12.52 -3.56 9.08
C ASP A 91 11.65 -4.81 9.14
N ASN A 92 11.06 -5.22 8.02
CA ASN A 92 10.29 -6.46 7.95
C ASN A 92 11.16 -7.70 8.14
N THR A 93 12.39 -7.71 7.63
CA THR A 93 13.34 -8.84 7.80
C THR A 93 13.72 -9.00 9.27
N LEU A 94 14.01 -7.89 9.94
CA LEU A 94 14.29 -7.86 11.38
C LEU A 94 13.08 -8.34 12.19
N LEU A 95 11.91 -7.76 11.92
CA LEU A 95 10.66 -8.12 12.59
C LEU A 95 10.32 -9.61 12.41
N ALA A 96 10.49 -10.16 11.21
CA ALA A 96 10.28 -11.59 10.96
C ALA A 96 11.22 -12.46 11.81
N GLY A 97 12.48 -12.02 12.02
CA GLY A 97 13.44 -12.69 12.90
C GLY A 97 12.99 -12.74 14.36
N HIS A 98 12.55 -11.61 14.91
CA HIS A 98 12.03 -11.52 16.28
C HIS A 98 10.75 -12.35 16.46
N LEU A 99 9.80 -12.29 15.51
CA LEU A 99 8.59 -13.11 15.53
C LEU A 99 8.90 -14.62 15.55
N LYS A 100 9.88 -15.07 14.73
CA LYS A 100 10.35 -16.46 14.72
C LYS A 100 11.00 -16.85 16.06
N LEU A 101 11.73 -15.92 16.68
CA LEU A 101 12.37 -16.15 17.98
C LEU A 101 11.34 -16.29 19.10
N ILE A 102 10.36 -15.39 19.19
CA ILE A 102 9.24 -15.48 20.14
C ILE A 102 8.51 -16.81 19.97
N ARG A 103 8.18 -17.18 18.72
CA ARG A 103 7.56 -18.48 18.42
C ARG A 103 8.38 -19.63 18.98
N THR A 104 9.70 -19.60 18.78
CA THR A 104 10.61 -20.65 19.26
C THR A 104 10.67 -20.70 20.78
N LEU A 105 10.77 -19.56 21.46
CA LEU A 105 10.79 -19.49 22.93
C LEU A 105 9.50 -20.05 23.53
N LEU A 106 8.35 -19.82 22.89
CA LEU A 106 7.07 -20.41 23.30
C LEU A 106 7.01 -21.94 23.13
N THR A 107 7.93 -22.56 22.39
CA THR A 107 8.05 -24.03 22.31
C THR A 107 8.88 -24.64 23.44
N CYS A 108 9.63 -23.83 24.19
CA CYS A 108 10.46 -24.28 25.31
C CYS A 108 9.61 -24.65 26.52
N GLU A 109 10.06 -25.62 27.32
CA GLU A 109 9.39 -25.96 28.57
C GLU A 109 9.55 -24.83 29.60
N GLY A 110 8.45 -24.43 30.24
CA GLY A 110 8.45 -23.43 31.29
C GLY A 110 7.88 -22.07 30.94
N THR A 111 7.67 -21.78 29.65
CA THR A 111 7.12 -20.50 29.23
C THR A 111 5.61 -20.45 29.43
N ASN A 112 5.11 -19.37 30.05
CA ASN A 112 3.69 -19.18 30.29
C ASN A 112 2.99 -18.62 29.04
N LYS A 113 2.49 -19.51 28.18
CA LYS A 113 1.74 -19.12 26.96
C LYS A 113 0.48 -18.29 27.26
N VAL A 114 -0.13 -18.42 28.44
CA VAL A 114 -1.41 -17.79 28.77
C VAL A 114 -1.22 -16.34 29.16
N GLU A 115 -0.17 -16.03 29.91
CA GLU A 115 0.11 -14.69 30.42
C GLU A 115 0.53 -13.73 29.30
N HIS A 116 1.52 -14.12 28.50
CA HIS A 116 1.96 -13.31 27.36
C HIS A 116 1.03 -13.43 26.13
N GLY A 117 0.19 -14.46 26.07
CA GLY A 117 -0.63 -14.74 24.90
C GLY A 117 -1.67 -13.67 24.60
N ALA A 118 -2.30 -13.09 25.62
CA ALA A 118 -3.32 -12.07 25.42
C ALA A 118 -2.75 -10.79 24.79
N GLU A 119 -1.60 -10.32 25.29
CA GLU A 119 -0.90 -9.14 24.77
C GLU A 119 -0.38 -9.39 23.35
N ILE A 120 0.34 -10.49 23.13
CA ILE A 120 0.91 -10.79 21.80
C ILE A 120 -0.20 -10.98 20.75
N VAL A 121 -1.31 -11.64 21.08
CA VAL A 121 -2.42 -11.80 20.12
C VAL A 121 -3.06 -10.46 19.78
N SER A 122 -3.29 -9.61 20.79
CA SER A 122 -3.85 -8.28 20.59
C SER A 122 -2.94 -7.45 19.68
N ASP A 123 -1.65 -7.36 20.01
CA ASP A 123 -0.66 -6.63 19.22
C ASP A 123 -0.61 -7.18 17.79
N LEU A 124 -0.45 -8.50 17.62
CA LEU A 124 -0.33 -9.12 16.30
C LEU A 124 -1.52 -8.85 15.40
N LEU A 125 -2.74 -8.98 15.93
CA LEU A 125 -3.95 -8.78 15.15
C LEU A 125 -4.22 -7.30 14.88
N HIS A 126 -4.15 -6.46 15.92
CA HIS A 126 -4.59 -5.07 15.84
C HIS A 126 -3.54 -4.13 15.25
N ASP A 127 -2.25 -4.34 15.51
CA ASP A 127 -1.22 -3.38 15.13
C ASP A 127 -0.28 -3.92 14.03
N PHE A 128 -0.03 -5.23 14.02
CA PHE A 128 0.92 -5.83 13.07
C PHE A 128 0.27 -6.34 11.79
N LEU A 129 -0.89 -6.99 11.85
CA LEU A 129 -1.52 -7.66 10.71
C LEU A 129 -2.73 -6.91 10.14
N PHE A 130 -3.66 -6.45 11.00
CA PHE A 130 -4.98 -5.93 10.59
C PHE A 130 -5.39 -4.60 11.26
N PRO A 131 -4.54 -3.55 11.27
CA PRO A 131 -4.91 -2.24 11.83
C PRO A 131 -6.12 -1.59 11.17
N ALA A 132 -6.33 -1.82 9.87
CA ALA A 132 -7.52 -1.33 9.19
C ALA A 132 -8.82 -1.91 9.79
N SER A 133 -8.82 -3.20 10.15
CA SER A 133 -9.99 -3.85 10.73
C SER A 133 -10.30 -3.34 12.14
N LYS A 134 -9.26 -3.01 12.93
CA LYS A 134 -9.41 -2.34 14.23
C LYS A 134 -10.09 -0.97 14.07
N LEU A 135 -9.60 -0.16 13.13
CA LEU A 135 -10.19 1.16 12.85
C LEU A 135 -11.65 1.07 12.43
N MET A 136 -11.99 0.14 11.53
CA MET A 136 -13.39 -0.06 11.13
C MET A 136 -14.27 -0.46 12.32
N LEU A 137 -13.77 -1.34 13.20
CA LEU A 137 -14.49 -1.75 14.40
C LEU A 137 -14.69 -0.57 15.38
N ASP A 138 -13.66 0.25 15.55
CA ASP A 138 -13.71 1.45 16.40
C ASP A 138 -14.66 2.50 15.84
N SER A 139 -14.66 2.74 14.53
CA SER A 139 -15.60 3.66 13.86
C SER A 139 -17.06 3.20 13.98
N ILE A 140 -17.33 1.89 13.91
CA ILE A 140 -18.68 1.35 14.12
C ILE A 140 -19.14 1.57 15.57
N ASN A 141 -18.24 1.45 16.54
CA ASN A 141 -18.57 1.57 17.95
C ASN A 141 -18.58 3.03 18.45
N GLN A 142 -17.83 3.93 17.82
CA GLN A 142 -17.70 5.36 18.19
C GLN A 142 -17.62 6.26 16.94
N PRO A 143 -18.76 6.68 16.36
CA PRO A 143 -18.80 7.42 15.10
C PRO A 143 -18.35 8.90 15.18
N THR A 144 -17.90 9.40 16.34
CA THR A 144 -17.66 10.84 16.58
C THR A 144 -16.19 11.23 16.76
N GLN A 145 -15.24 10.32 16.62
CA GLN A 145 -13.82 10.66 16.63
C GLN A 145 -13.25 10.52 15.22
N ASP A 146 -12.99 11.66 14.57
CA ASP A 146 -11.97 11.77 13.53
C ASP A 146 -10.60 11.53 14.20
N SER A 147 -10.35 10.28 14.59
CA SER A 147 -9.06 9.85 15.11
C SER A 147 -8.08 9.88 13.93
N ASN A 148 -7.12 10.81 14.00
CA ASN A 148 -6.00 10.99 13.08
C ASN A 148 -5.72 9.73 12.23
N LEU A 149 -6.19 9.74 10.98
CA LEU A 149 -6.04 8.68 9.97
C LEU A 149 -4.57 8.47 9.52
N THR A 150 -3.60 8.95 10.30
CA THR A 150 -2.25 9.23 9.83
C THR A 150 -1.30 8.03 9.90
N GLU A 151 -1.59 6.97 10.65
CA GLU A 151 -0.72 5.77 10.74
C GLU A 151 -1.54 4.47 10.89
N PHE A 152 -2.25 4.03 9.83
CA PHE A 152 -2.94 2.73 9.79
C PHE A 152 -2.16 1.63 9.07
N ASN A 153 -0.87 1.87 8.80
CA ASN A 153 -0.05 0.90 8.07
C ASN A 153 0.29 -0.30 8.95
N PRO A 154 0.06 -1.55 8.49
CA PRO A 154 0.46 -2.73 9.25
C PRO A 154 1.99 -2.74 9.42
N LYS A 155 2.44 -3.01 10.66
CA LYS A 155 3.88 -3.19 10.94
C LYS A 155 4.46 -4.37 10.14
N CYS A 156 3.66 -5.41 9.87
CA CYS A 156 4.01 -6.51 8.96
C CYS A 156 3.47 -6.23 7.54
N SER A 157 4.29 -5.64 6.68
CA SER A 157 3.89 -5.25 5.32
C SER A 157 4.33 -6.20 4.22
N ASN A 158 5.35 -7.03 4.43
CA ASN A 158 5.84 -7.98 3.41
C ASN A 158 5.41 -9.43 3.69
N SER A 159 5.62 -10.33 2.71
CA SER A 159 5.26 -11.74 2.86
C SER A 159 6.02 -12.44 3.99
N GLU A 160 7.28 -12.11 4.23
CA GLU A 160 8.10 -12.80 5.23
C GLU A 160 7.62 -12.51 6.66
N SER A 161 7.40 -11.24 6.99
CA SER A 161 6.93 -10.81 8.32
C SER A 161 5.51 -11.28 8.59
N ARG A 162 4.63 -11.24 7.57
CA ARG A 162 3.24 -11.73 7.69
C ARG A 162 3.19 -13.25 7.92
N VAL A 163 3.99 -14.04 7.18
CA VAL A 163 4.08 -15.49 7.41
C VAL A 163 4.62 -15.79 8.82
N ALA A 164 5.67 -15.10 9.26
CA ALA A 164 6.21 -15.28 10.61
C ALA A 164 5.18 -14.94 11.71
N ALA A 165 4.37 -13.88 11.51
CA ALA A 165 3.29 -13.51 12.42
C ALA A 165 2.17 -14.56 12.44
N TYR A 166 1.78 -15.10 11.29
CA TYR A 166 0.78 -16.18 11.21
C TYR A 166 1.25 -17.47 11.88
N GLU A 167 2.52 -17.84 11.69
CA GLU A 167 3.11 -18.99 12.37
C GLU A 167 3.16 -18.80 13.89
N LEU A 168 3.43 -17.58 14.36
CA LEU A 168 3.39 -17.23 15.79
C LEU A 168 1.96 -17.32 16.36
N LEU A 169 0.95 -16.78 15.66
CA LEU A 169 -0.45 -16.92 16.06
C LEU A 169 -0.88 -18.39 16.15
N ALA A 170 -0.47 -19.22 15.19
CA ALA A 170 -0.75 -20.65 15.21
C ALA A 170 -0.11 -21.34 16.43
N GLU A 171 1.14 -21.01 16.77
CA GLU A 171 1.83 -21.59 17.92
C GLU A 171 1.30 -21.10 19.28
N LEU A 172 0.78 -19.87 19.34
CA LEU A 172 0.08 -19.34 20.50
C LEU A 172 -1.22 -20.10 20.80
N GLY A 173 -1.94 -20.53 19.75
CA GLY A 173 -3.12 -21.39 19.88
C GLY A 173 -2.77 -22.87 20.12
N ASN A 174 -1.57 -23.30 19.75
CA ASN A 174 -1.14 -24.70 19.87
C ASN A 174 -1.04 -25.13 21.34
N LYS A 175 -1.85 -26.14 21.71
CA LYS A 175 -1.99 -26.65 23.09
C LYS A 175 -2.42 -25.59 24.12
N CYS A 176 -3.00 -24.46 23.69
CA CYS A 176 -3.55 -23.42 24.57
C CYS A 176 -4.97 -23.00 24.14
N LEU A 177 -5.97 -23.55 24.83
CA LEU A 177 -7.38 -23.27 24.51
C LEU A 177 -7.78 -21.81 24.78
N ALA A 178 -7.17 -21.16 25.78
CA ALA A 178 -7.46 -19.77 26.13
C ALA A 178 -7.10 -18.83 24.97
N ASN A 179 -5.86 -18.93 24.48
CA ASN A 179 -5.38 -18.13 23.35
C ASN A 179 -6.15 -18.45 22.06
N LEU A 180 -6.44 -19.72 21.80
CA LEU A 180 -7.22 -20.10 20.61
C LEU A 180 -8.60 -19.45 20.61
N LYS A 181 -9.31 -19.45 21.75
CA LYS A 181 -10.61 -18.78 21.89
C LYS A 181 -10.50 -17.28 21.65
N LEU A 182 -9.44 -16.64 22.14
CA LEU A 182 -9.19 -15.21 21.96
C LEU A 182 -8.95 -14.88 20.48
N ILE A 183 -8.05 -15.61 19.81
CA ILE A 183 -7.76 -15.45 18.37
C ILE A 183 -9.04 -15.60 17.54
N CYS A 184 -9.82 -16.66 17.77
CA CYS A 184 -11.07 -16.88 17.04
C CYS A 184 -12.09 -15.76 17.29
N LYS A 185 -12.23 -15.30 18.54
CA LYS A 185 -13.16 -14.22 18.89
C LYS A 185 -12.81 -12.93 18.14
N GLU A 186 -11.54 -12.53 18.16
CA GLU A 186 -11.08 -11.32 17.48
C GLU A 186 -11.27 -11.42 15.95
N LEU A 187 -10.87 -12.54 15.34
CA LEU A 187 -11.03 -12.74 13.89
C LEU A 187 -12.49 -12.77 13.43
N LEU A 188 -13.39 -13.34 14.25
CA LEU A 188 -14.82 -13.31 13.96
C LEU A 188 -15.37 -11.88 14.03
N LEU A 189 -14.99 -11.11 15.05
CA LEU A 189 -15.39 -9.70 15.18
C LEU A 189 -14.87 -8.83 14.03
N MET A 190 -13.63 -9.05 13.59
CA MET A 190 -12.98 -8.24 12.56
C MET A 190 -13.45 -8.55 11.13
N HIS A 191 -13.72 -9.81 10.80
CA HIS A 191 -13.88 -10.23 9.40
C HIS A 191 -15.22 -10.90 9.09
N HIS A 192 -15.98 -11.32 10.10
CA HIS A 192 -17.22 -12.07 9.89
C HIS A 192 -18.41 -11.24 10.34
N GLN A 193 -18.65 -10.13 9.64
CA GLN A 193 -19.95 -9.47 9.66
C GLN A 193 -20.84 -10.16 8.62
N LEU A 194 -21.98 -10.68 9.04
CA LEU A 194 -23.02 -11.21 8.16
C LEU A 194 -23.61 -10.04 7.36
N ALA A 195 -22.95 -9.66 6.27
CA ALA A 195 -23.53 -8.80 5.25
C ALA A 195 -24.33 -9.67 4.29
N ASP A 196 -25.54 -9.23 3.97
CA ASP A 196 -26.50 -9.92 3.09
C ASP A 196 -26.09 -9.75 1.61
N ASN A 197 -24.83 -10.05 1.27
CA ASN A 197 -24.25 -9.82 -0.06
C ASN A 197 -24.49 -11.00 -1.01
N THR A 198 -25.71 -11.53 -1.02
CA THR A 198 -26.14 -12.67 -1.86
C THR A 198 -26.17 -12.39 -3.37
N LYS A 199 -25.63 -11.25 -3.83
CA LYS A 199 -25.74 -10.78 -5.23
C LYS A 199 -24.42 -10.65 -5.99
N GLU A 200 -23.26 -10.81 -5.37
CA GLU A 200 -21.98 -10.71 -6.06
C GLU A 200 -21.32 -12.07 -6.24
N TRP A 201 -20.75 -12.28 -7.42
CA TRP A 201 -19.96 -13.45 -7.75
C TRP A 201 -18.79 -13.53 -6.76
N GLU A 202 -18.76 -14.55 -5.90
CA GLU A 202 -17.84 -14.72 -4.76
C GLU A 202 -16.36 -14.93 -5.14
N TYR A 203 -15.95 -14.56 -6.35
CA TYR A 203 -14.55 -14.58 -6.75
C TYR A 203 -13.94 -13.19 -6.57
N MET A 204 -13.41 -12.93 -5.38
CA MET A 204 -12.49 -11.85 -5.12
C MET A 204 -11.06 -12.41 -5.16
N PRO A 205 -10.33 -12.29 -6.29
CA PRO A 205 -8.92 -12.66 -6.29
C PRO A 205 -8.17 -11.82 -5.24
N PRO A 206 -7.09 -12.35 -4.64
CA PRO A 206 -6.25 -11.56 -3.74
C PRO A 206 -5.85 -10.25 -4.41
N VAL A 207 -6.21 -9.12 -3.81
CA VAL A 207 -5.75 -7.81 -4.26
C VAL A 207 -4.32 -7.65 -3.75
N ASP A 208 -3.36 -7.61 -4.67
CA ASP A 208 -1.97 -7.37 -4.31
C ASP A 208 -1.78 -5.95 -3.75
N GLY A 209 -0.64 -5.70 -3.13
CA GLY A 209 -0.19 -4.35 -2.81
C GLY A 209 0.21 -3.56 -4.05
N ARG A 210 0.53 -2.29 -3.84
CA ARG A 210 1.13 -1.39 -4.85
C ARG A 210 2.31 -2.08 -5.52
N ALA A 211 2.42 -1.90 -6.84
CA ALA A 211 3.46 -2.54 -7.62
C ALA A 211 4.88 -2.15 -7.14
N ALA A 212 5.85 -3.04 -7.34
CA ALA A 212 7.25 -2.80 -6.95
C ALA A 212 7.88 -1.57 -7.63
N CYS A 213 7.35 -1.15 -8.78
CA CYS A 213 7.73 0.09 -9.47
C CYS A 213 7.14 1.36 -8.83
N GLY A 214 6.34 1.23 -7.77
CA GLY A 214 5.79 2.36 -7.01
C GLY A 214 4.47 2.93 -7.52
N TYR A 215 3.92 2.40 -8.61
CA TYR A 215 2.68 2.87 -9.24
C TYR A 215 1.45 2.03 -8.87
N VAL A 216 0.29 2.68 -8.95
CA VAL A 216 -1.04 2.10 -8.70
C VAL A 216 -1.80 2.02 -10.03
N GLY A 217 -2.45 0.90 -10.28
CA GLY A 217 -3.29 0.70 -11.46
C GLY A 217 -4.68 1.32 -11.35
N LEU A 218 -5.43 1.29 -12.45
CA LEU A 218 -6.88 1.55 -12.46
C LEU A 218 -7.60 0.27 -12.86
N LYS A 219 -8.63 -0.11 -12.08
CA LYS A 219 -9.45 -1.29 -12.41
C LYS A 219 -10.25 -1.04 -13.69
N ASN A 220 -10.47 -2.09 -14.47
CA ASN A 220 -11.29 -2.02 -15.67
C ASN A 220 -12.73 -2.40 -15.33
N GLY A 221 -13.69 -1.50 -15.57
CA GLY A 221 -15.12 -1.71 -15.34
C GLY A 221 -15.81 -2.63 -16.37
N GLY A 222 -15.06 -3.12 -17.36
CA GLY A 222 -15.51 -4.01 -18.42
C GLY A 222 -14.79 -3.68 -19.74
N ALA A 223 -15.12 -2.52 -20.31
CA ALA A 223 -14.52 -1.97 -21.52
C ALA A 223 -13.98 -0.54 -21.30
N THR A 224 -13.51 -0.22 -20.08
CA THR A 224 -13.05 1.13 -19.72
C THR A 224 -11.53 1.30 -19.89
N CYS A 225 -10.86 0.46 -20.67
CA CYS A 225 -9.41 0.53 -20.86
C CYS A 225 -8.97 1.84 -21.55
N TYR A 226 -9.81 2.39 -22.43
CA TYR A 226 -9.58 3.68 -23.05
C TYR A 226 -9.50 4.79 -22.00
N MET A 227 -10.40 4.78 -21.00
CA MET A 227 -10.36 5.72 -19.89
C MET A 227 -9.06 5.58 -19.09
N ASN A 228 -8.74 4.34 -18.70
CA ASN A 228 -7.57 4.06 -17.87
C ASN A 228 -6.27 4.51 -18.55
N SER A 229 -6.13 4.27 -19.86
CA SER A 229 -4.95 4.68 -20.62
C SER A 229 -4.77 6.21 -20.64
N VAL A 230 -5.85 6.96 -20.85
CA VAL A 230 -5.82 8.43 -20.90
C VAL A 230 -5.58 9.02 -19.52
N LEU A 231 -6.29 8.55 -18.50
CA LEU A 231 -6.19 9.05 -17.12
C LEU A 231 -4.79 8.81 -16.54
N GLN A 232 -4.19 7.64 -16.79
CA GLN A 232 -2.80 7.36 -16.40
C GLN A 232 -1.82 8.29 -17.13
N GLN A 233 -2.04 8.56 -18.43
CA GLN A 233 -1.17 9.46 -19.19
C GLN A 233 -1.27 10.92 -18.70
N LEU A 234 -2.47 11.37 -18.35
CA LEU A 234 -2.71 12.68 -17.74
C LEU A 234 -2.05 12.79 -16.37
N TYR A 235 -2.24 11.78 -15.51
CA TYR A 235 -1.60 11.70 -14.20
C TYR A 235 -0.07 11.74 -14.31
N MET A 236 0.52 11.06 -15.29
CA MET A 236 1.97 11.04 -15.48
C MET A 236 2.51 12.32 -16.15
N THR A 237 1.67 13.29 -16.49
CA THR A 237 2.10 14.54 -17.12
C THR A 237 2.58 15.53 -16.05
N PRO A 238 3.85 15.97 -16.05
CA PRO A 238 4.40 16.81 -14.99
C PRO A 238 3.64 18.12 -14.80
N GLY A 239 3.25 18.43 -13.56
CA GLY A 239 2.51 19.63 -13.16
C GLY A 239 0.99 19.46 -13.21
N ILE A 240 0.45 18.43 -13.88
CA ILE A 240 -1.00 18.21 -13.96
C ILE A 240 -1.56 17.67 -12.65
N PRO A 241 -1.01 16.60 -12.02
CA PRO A 241 -1.49 16.15 -10.71
C PRO A 241 -1.45 17.24 -9.66
N GLU A 242 -0.36 18.02 -9.63
CA GLU A 242 -0.18 19.10 -8.66
C GLU A 242 -1.20 20.22 -8.88
N ALA A 243 -1.45 20.62 -10.14
CA ALA A 243 -2.45 21.62 -10.46
C ALA A 243 -3.86 21.16 -10.05
N VAL A 244 -4.23 19.93 -10.41
CA VAL A 244 -5.55 19.35 -10.08
C VAL A 244 -5.73 19.20 -8.57
N LEU A 245 -4.74 18.66 -7.85
CA LEU A 245 -4.82 18.43 -6.42
C LEU A 245 -4.68 19.70 -5.57
N SER A 246 -4.17 20.80 -6.12
CA SER A 246 -4.07 22.10 -5.41
C SER A 246 -5.37 22.90 -5.36
N VAL A 247 -6.41 22.44 -6.04
CA VAL A 247 -7.71 23.11 -6.10
C VAL A 247 -8.55 22.67 -4.92
N ASP A 248 -8.62 23.51 -3.89
CA ASP A 248 -9.56 23.31 -2.79
C ASP A 248 -10.95 23.86 -3.14
N GLU A 249 -11.99 23.04 -2.90
CA GLU A 249 -13.41 23.37 -2.94
C GLU A 249 -14.05 22.99 -1.60
N ASP A 250 -14.76 23.93 -0.97
CA ASP A 250 -15.43 23.72 0.33
C ASP A 250 -16.88 24.24 0.28
N PRO A 251 -17.90 23.36 0.35
CA PRO A 251 -17.79 21.89 0.38
C PRO A 251 -17.42 21.30 -1.01
N PRO A 252 -16.77 20.13 -1.05
CA PRO A 252 -16.52 19.44 -2.31
C PRO A 252 -17.83 18.94 -2.94
N ASP A 253 -17.95 19.07 -4.26
CA ASP A 253 -19.03 18.46 -5.03
C ASP A 253 -18.66 17.02 -5.42
N GLU A 254 -19.11 16.04 -4.62
CA GLU A 254 -18.87 14.63 -4.88
C GLU A 254 -19.44 14.13 -6.22
N GLU A 255 -20.43 14.81 -6.79
CA GLU A 255 -21.04 14.46 -8.06
C GLU A 255 -20.30 15.08 -9.26
N SER A 256 -19.28 15.91 -9.00
CA SER A 256 -18.48 16.53 -10.05
C SER A 256 -17.41 15.59 -10.63
N VAL A 257 -17.25 15.64 -11.95
CA VAL A 257 -16.16 14.92 -12.65
C VAL A 257 -14.79 15.38 -12.14
N PHE A 258 -14.66 16.67 -11.84
CA PHE A 258 -13.43 17.25 -11.33
C PHE A 258 -13.02 16.61 -10.00
N TYR A 259 -13.92 16.57 -9.02
CA TYR A 259 -13.65 15.96 -7.72
C TYR A 259 -13.31 14.47 -7.85
N GLN A 260 -14.00 13.74 -8.73
CA GLN A 260 -13.68 12.33 -8.96
C GLN A 260 -12.29 12.12 -9.57
N ILE A 261 -11.81 13.05 -10.39
CA ILE A 261 -10.43 13.03 -10.91
C ILE A 261 -9.43 13.39 -9.81
N GLN A 262 -9.74 14.36 -8.93
CA GLN A 262 -8.90 14.64 -7.76
C GLN A 262 -8.76 13.41 -6.87
N GLN A 263 -9.87 12.74 -6.56
CA GLN A 263 -9.87 11.50 -5.77
C GLN A 263 -9.02 10.43 -6.45
N MET A 264 -9.20 10.23 -7.76
CA MET A 264 -8.43 9.26 -8.52
C MET A 264 -6.93 9.57 -8.47
N PHE A 265 -6.51 10.82 -8.71
CA PHE A 265 -5.11 11.22 -8.67
C PHE A 265 -4.51 11.09 -7.26
N GLY A 266 -5.28 11.40 -6.21
CA GLY A 266 -4.89 11.16 -4.83
C GLY A 266 -4.64 9.67 -4.54
N HIS A 267 -5.54 8.79 -5.02
CA HIS A 267 -5.35 7.34 -4.88
C HIS A 267 -4.16 6.83 -5.69
N LEU A 268 -3.93 7.33 -6.90
CA LEU A 268 -2.76 6.97 -7.71
C LEU A 268 -1.45 7.37 -7.02
N MET A 269 -1.46 8.50 -6.30
CA MET A 269 -0.32 9.01 -5.54
C MET A 269 -0.07 8.22 -4.24
N GLU A 270 -1.10 7.99 -3.43
CA GLU A 270 -0.95 7.56 -2.03
C GLU A 270 -1.41 6.12 -1.74
N SER A 271 -2.26 5.51 -2.56
CA SER A 271 -2.82 4.17 -2.27
C SER A 271 -1.75 3.08 -2.20
N ARG A 272 -1.82 2.20 -1.21
CA ARG A 272 -0.94 1.01 -1.10
C ARG A 272 -1.52 -0.22 -1.80
N LEU A 273 -2.66 -0.10 -2.46
CA LEU A 273 -3.31 -1.18 -3.21
C LEU A 273 -2.71 -1.32 -4.61
N GLN A 274 -2.89 -2.50 -5.22
CA GLN A 274 -2.51 -2.76 -6.60
C GLN A 274 -3.20 -1.81 -7.58
N ALA A 275 -4.48 -1.50 -7.36
CA ALA A 275 -5.26 -0.62 -8.22
C ALA A 275 -6.34 0.14 -7.44
N HIS A 276 -6.74 1.30 -7.96
CA HIS A 276 -7.93 2.03 -7.54
C HIS A 276 -9.11 1.66 -8.45
N GLU A 277 -10.30 1.55 -7.86
CA GLU A 277 -11.56 1.29 -8.57
C GLU A 277 -12.40 2.58 -8.62
N PRO A 278 -12.46 3.27 -9.78
CA PRO A 278 -13.09 4.58 -9.89
C PRO A 278 -14.59 4.47 -10.18
N GLU A 279 -15.35 3.78 -9.33
CA GLU A 279 -16.79 3.55 -9.52
C GLU A 279 -17.61 4.83 -9.64
N LYS A 280 -17.41 5.78 -8.71
CA LYS A 280 -18.12 7.07 -8.73
C LYS A 280 -17.81 7.86 -10.01
N PHE A 281 -16.55 7.86 -10.47
CA PHE A 281 -16.18 8.48 -11.74
C PHE A 281 -16.98 7.90 -12.92
N TRP A 282 -17.14 6.58 -12.99
CA TRP A 282 -17.93 5.94 -14.06
C TRP A 282 -19.41 6.35 -14.03
N GLN A 283 -19.96 6.66 -12.85
CA GLN A 283 -21.35 7.07 -12.69
C GLN A 283 -21.57 8.53 -13.09
N VAL A 284 -20.64 9.43 -12.73
CA VAL A 284 -20.80 10.87 -12.95
C VAL A 284 -20.29 11.33 -14.33
N PHE A 285 -19.32 10.64 -14.91
CA PHE A 285 -18.71 11.04 -16.17
C PHE A 285 -19.70 10.97 -17.33
N LYS A 286 -19.76 12.06 -18.10
CA LYS A 286 -20.62 12.17 -19.28
C LYS A 286 -19.79 12.38 -20.53
N LEU A 287 -20.06 11.57 -21.55
CA LEU A 287 -19.49 11.72 -22.88
C LEU A 287 -20.54 12.40 -23.76
N TRP A 288 -20.28 13.64 -24.19
CA TRP A 288 -21.22 14.45 -24.99
C TRP A 288 -22.61 14.59 -24.36
N GLY A 289 -22.67 14.73 -23.03
CA GLY A 289 -23.91 14.90 -22.26
C GLY A 289 -24.63 13.60 -21.90
N HIS A 290 -24.15 12.44 -22.37
CA HIS A 290 -24.74 11.14 -22.07
C HIS A 290 -23.90 10.38 -21.04
N THR A 291 -24.57 9.64 -20.15
CA THR A 291 -23.89 8.73 -19.23
C THR A 291 -23.22 7.61 -20.02
N VAL A 292 -22.04 7.19 -19.57
CA VAL A 292 -21.25 6.17 -20.27
C VAL A 292 -21.62 4.78 -19.79
N ASN A 293 -21.83 3.86 -20.74
CA ASN A 293 -21.91 2.44 -20.42
C ASN A 293 -20.48 1.86 -20.31
N ILE A 294 -20.07 1.47 -19.11
CA ILE A 294 -18.73 0.91 -18.84
C ILE A 294 -18.42 -0.40 -19.58
N ARG A 295 -19.41 -1.01 -20.22
CA ARG A 295 -19.27 -2.22 -21.05
C ARG A 295 -19.11 -1.92 -22.53
N GLU A 296 -19.14 -0.66 -22.94
CA GLU A 296 -18.96 -0.21 -24.31
C GLU A 296 -17.61 0.45 -24.49
N GLN A 297 -16.88 0.02 -25.51
CA GLN A 297 -15.61 0.64 -25.89
C GLN A 297 -15.88 1.98 -26.59
N GLN A 298 -15.11 3.00 -26.24
CA GLN A 298 -15.13 4.30 -26.91
C GLN A 298 -13.75 4.65 -27.50
N ASP A 299 -13.71 5.67 -28.35
CA ASP A 299 -12.45 6.24 -28.81
C ASP A 299 -11.73 6.96 -27.67
N SER A 300 -10.47 6.60 -27.43
CA SER A 300 -9.65 7.19 -26.37
C SER A 300 -9.43 8.70 -26.57
N PHE A 301 -9.37 9.17 -27.81
CA PHE A 301 -9.17 10.57 -28.13
C PHE A 301 -10.43 11.40 -27.86
N ASP A 302 -11.61 10.88 -28.19
CA ASP A 302 -12.88 11.54 -27.85
C ASP A 302 -13.05 11.64 -26.33
N PHE A 303 -12.71 10.57 -25.60
CA PHE A 303 -12.68 10.60 -24.15
C PHE A 303 -11.68 11.62 -23.61
N PHE A 304 -10.46 11.66 -24.17
CA PHE A 304 -9.44 12.63 -23.79
C PHE A 304 -9.95 14.07 -23.94
N GLN A 305 -10.49 14.45 -25.10
CA GLN A 305 -11.04 15.79 -25.29
C GLN A 305 -12.16 16.11 -24.29
N ALA A 306 -13.11 15.18 -24.12
CA ALA A 306 -14.23 15.37 -23.22
C ALA A 306 -13.81 15.55 -21.75
N VAL A 307 -12.74 14.88 -21.32
CA VAL A 307 -12.17 15.04 -19.96
C VAL A 307 -11.55 16.43 -19.81
N LEU A 308 -10.72 16.87 -20.77
CA LEU A 308 -10.07 18.18 -20.69
C LEU A 308 -11.11 19.30 -20.66
N ASP A 309 -12.10 19.25 -21.54
CA ASP A 309 -13.14 20.26 -21.65
C ASP A 309 -14.00 20.34 -20.38
N GLN A 310 -14.40 19.20 -19.81
CA GLN A 310 -15.19 19.18 -18.58
C GLN A 310 -14.43 19.74 -17.38
N ILE A 311 -13.13 19.46 -17.28
CA ILE A 311 -12.32 19.99 -16.18
C ILE A 311 -12.08 21.50 -16.38
N ASP A 312 -11.69 21.94 -17.57
CA ASP A 312 -11.45 23.36 -17.83
C ASP A 312 -12.73 24.19 -17.71
N GLU A 313 -13.89 23.65 -18.10
CA GLU A 313 -15.18 24.30 -17.88
C GLU A 313 -15.53 24.35 -16.38
N HIS A 314 -15.28 23.28 -15.63
CA HIS A 314 -15.42 23.30 -14.16
C HIS A 314 -14.55 24.38 -13.53
N MET A 315 -13.27 24.47 -13.93
CA MET A 315 -12.31 25.48 -13.46
C MET A 315 -12.82 26.90 -13.70
N LYS A 316 -13.42 27.17 -14.88
CA LYS A 316 -14.05 28.46 -15.18
C LYS A 316 -15.25 28.76 -14.29
N VAL A 317 -16.11 27.77 -14.07
CA VAL A 317 -17.30 27.93 -13.22
C VAL A 317 -16.92 28.32 -11.81
N ILE A 318 -15.85 27.74 -11.26
CA ILE A 318 -15.31 28.08 -9.93
C ILE A 318 -14.39 29.31 -9.94
N GLY A 319 -14.26 30.02 -11.07
CA GLY A 319 -13.47 31.25 -11.20
C GLY A 319 -11.96 31.08 -11.15
N LYS A 320 -11.45 29.87 -11.44
CA LYS A 320 -10.02 29.55 -11.51
C LYS A 320 -9.54 29.45 -12.97
N GLU A 321 -8.22 29.51 -13.17
CA GLU A 321 -7.63 29.35 -14.50
C GLU A 321 -7.81 27.92 -15.03
N GLU A 322 -8.02 27.79 -16.34
CA GLU A 322 -8.04 26.51 -17.05
C GLU A 322 -6.69 25.79 -16.89
N ILE A 323 -6.72 24.51 -16.53
CA ILE A 323 -5.53 23.69 -16.25
C ILE A 323 -4.97 23.14 -17.56
N PHE A 324 -5.84 22.57 -18.40
CA PHE A 324 -5.41 21.77 -19.54
C PHE A 324 -5.12 22.60 -20.76
N LYS A 325 -5.95 23.59 -21.10
CA LYS A 325 -5.65 24.51 -22.20
C LYS A 325 -4.31 25.22 -22.01
N LYS A 326 -3.99 25.67 -20.80
CA LYS A 326 -2.69 26.27 -20.50
C LYS A 326 -1.51 25.34 -20.79
N LYS A 327 -1.71 24.02 -20.68
CA LYS A 327 -0.66 23.01 -20.87
C LYS A 327 -0.59 22.46 -22.29
N PHE A 328 -1.74 22.23 -22.91
CA PHE A 328 -1.86 21.46 -24.15
C PHE A 328 -2.30 22.28 -25.36
N GLN A 329 -2.86 23.48 -25.17
CA GLN A 329 -3.34 24.28 -26.30
C GLN A 329 -2.18 24.89 -27.07
N GLY A 330 -2.14 24.63 -28.37
CA GLY A 330 -1.35 25.35 -29.35
C GLY A 330 -2.24 26.19 -30.27
N ILE A 331 -1.60 26.98 -31.14
CA ILE A 331 -2.26 27.83 -32.13
C ILE A 331 -1.63 27.55 -33.49
N PHE A 332 -2.46 27.20 -34.47
CA PHE A 332 -2.12 27.20 -35.88
C PHE A 332 -2.35 28.57 -36.48
N SER A 333 -1.55 28.92 -37.48
CA SER A 333 -1.86 29.98 -38.44
C SER A 333 -2.27 29.33 -39.76
N ASP A 334 -3.57 29.26 -40.04
CA ASP A 334 -4.11 28.83 -41.33
C ASP A 334 -3.90 29.94 -42.35
N GLN A 335 -3.04 29.68 -43.33
CA GLN A 335 -2.62 30.66 -44.32
C GLN A 335 -3.09 30.26 -45.72
N LYS A 336 -3.83 31.18 -46.36
CA LYS A 336 -4.24 31.05 -47.76
C LYS A 336 -3.47 32.07 -48.58
N ILE A 337 -2.45 31.60 -49.27
CA ILE A 337 -1.58 32.40 -50.14
C ILE A 337 -2.02 32.20 -51.59
N CYS A 338 -2.55 33.24 -52.22
CA CYS A 338 -2.96 33.14 -53.62
C CYS A 338 -1.71 33.13 -54.54
N LYS A 339 -1.72 32.25 -55.56
CA LYS A 339 -0.60 32.15 -56.51
C LYS A 339 -0.65 33.22 -57.60
N ASP A 340 -1.86 33.64 -57.99
CA ASP A 340 -2.09 34.50 -59.16
C ASP A 340 -2.38 35.97 -58.80
N CYS A 341 -2.39 36.33 -57.52
CA CYS A 341 -2.58 37.70 -57.06
C CYS A 341 -1.91 37.93 -55.70
N PRO A 342 -1.67 39.19 -55.27
CA PRO A 342 -0.92 39.50 -54.06
C PRO A 342 -1.71 39.29 -52.75
N HIS A 343 -2.91 38.71 -52.80
CA HIS A 343 -3.73 38.50 -51.60
C HIS A 343 -3.20 37.32 -50.76
N ARG A 344 -3.07 37.56 -49.46
CA ARG A 344 -2.79 36.56 -48.43
C ARG A 344 -3.82 36.70 -47.32
N TYR A 345 -4.38 35.58 -46.89
CA TYR A 345 -5.26 35.51 -45.73
C TYR A 345 -4.61 34.66 -44.66
N GLU A 346 -4.80 35.06 -43.41
CA GLU A 346 -4.26 34.38 -42.24
C GLU A 346 -5.34 34.33 -41.17
N ARG A 347 -5.51 33.17 -40.55
CA ARG A 347 -6.43 32.95 -39.44
C ARG A 347 -5.78 32.10 -38.38
N GLU A 348 -5.88 32.52 -37.13
CA GLU A 348 -5.44 31.71 -36.01
C GLU A 348 -6.51 30.69 -35.62
N GLU A 349 -6.11 29.43 -35.43
CA GLU A 349 -6.98 28.34 -34.99
C GLU A 349 -6.30 27.56 -33.86
N ALA A 350 -6.97 27.45 -32.71
CA ALA A 350 -6.44 26.72 -31.57
C ALA A 350 -6.55 25.19 -31.77
N PHE A 351 -5.57 24.45 -31.27
CA PHE A 351 -5.58 22.98 -31.26
C PHE A 351 -5.11 22.43 -29.93
N ILE A 352 -5.54 21.22 -29.58
CA ILE A 352 -5.06 20.48 -28.39
C ILE A 352 -4.20 19.28 -28.81
N ALA A 353 -4.39 18.77 -30.02
CA ALA A 353 -3.61 17.68 -30.58
C ALA A 353 -3.37 17.89 -32.08
N LEU A 354 -2.25 17.37 -32.57
CA LEU A 354 -1.89 17.35 -33.98
C LEU A 354 -2.41 16.05 -34.61
N ASN A 355 -3.36 16.16 -35.55
CA ASN A 355 -3.88 15.01 -36.28
C ASN A 355 -3.01 14.77 -37.51
N LEU A 356 -2.23 13.70 -37.48
CA LEU A 356 -1.22 13.41 -38.50
C LEU A 356 -1.64 12.24 -39.39
N THR A 357 -1.29 12.33 -40.69
CA THR A 357 -1.62 11.28 -41.64
C THR A 357 -0.71 10.07 -41.45
N VAL A 358 -1.29 8.91 -41.14
CA VAL A 358 -0.57 7.65 -40.87
C VAL A 358 -0.15 6.91 -42.15
N LYS A 359 -0.55 7.40 -43.35
CA LYS A 359 -0.10 6.81 -44.63
C LYS A 359 1.39 7.07 -44.91
N ASN A 360 1.99 8.05 -44.24
CA ASN A 360 3.39 8.40 -44.41
C ASN A 360 4.27 7.50 -43.52
N ALA A 361 5.52 7.28 -43.92
CA ALA A 361 6.39 6.30 -43.28
C ALA A 361 6.96 6.77 -41.94
N THR A 362 7.12 8.08 -41.75
CA THR A 362 7.71 8.66 -40.54
C THR A 362 6.87 9.82 -40.01
N LEU A 363 7.03 10.11 -38.71
CA LEU A 363 6.40 11.26 -38.06
C LEU A 363 6.79 12.58 -38.73
N GLN A 364 8.06 12.72 -39.14
CA GLN A 364 8.57 13.91 -39.82
C GLN A 364 7.82 14.12 -41.13
N ASP A 365 7.67 13.07 -41.93
CA ASP A 365 6.94 13.15 -43.21
C ASP A 365 5.44 13.46 -43.03
N SER A 366 4.86 13.19 -41.87
CA SER A 366 3.46 13.55 -41.58
C SER A 366 3.30 14.98 -41.06
N LEU A 367 4.38 15.59 -40.57
CA LEU A 367 4.42 16.98 -40.10
C LEU A 367 4.76 17.95 -41.24
N ASP A 368 5.60 17.52 -42.17
CA ASP A 368 5.94 18.22 -43.41
C ASP A 368 4.79 18.18 -44.43
#